data_AF-B8I266-F1
#
_entry.id   AF-B8I266-F1
#
_cell.length_a   1.000
_cell.length_b   1.000
_cell.length_c   1.000
_cell.angle_alpha   90.00
_cell.angle_beta   90.00
_cell.angle_gamma   90.00
#
_symmetry.space_group_name_H-M   'P 1'
#
loop_
_entity.id
_entity.type
_entity.pdbx_description
1 polymer ?
#
loop_
_entity_poly.entity_id
_entity_poly.type
_entity_poly.pdbx_seq_one_letter_code
_entity_poly.pdbx_strand_id
1 'polypeptide(L)'
;MSEIIILYVVIFLLVGIVTWIIYELIPKLLWCIPVAALIISASLLFKDINLSTSEPTFARKWEFYFHNDWSMGFYLFYLPIIVISVLTTVFAYLLKHVRSKSD
;
A
#
# COMPACT_ATOMS: atom_id res chain seq x y z
N MET A 1 -19.09 -10.25 -0.10
CA MET A 1 -19.05 -8.82 -0.45
C MET A 1 -18.77 -7.95 0.78
N SER A 2 -19.51 -8.12 1.88
CA SER A 2 -19.29 -7.38 3.14
C SER A 2 -17.88 -7.53 3.71
N GLU A 3 -17.28 -8.73 3.65
CA GLU A 3 -15.93 -8.99 4.17
C GLU A 3 -14.82 -8.22 3.43
N ILE A 4 -14.90 -8.13 2.10
CA ILE A 4 -13.94 -7.38 1.28
C ILE A 4 -14.03 -5.88 1.60
N ILE A 5 -15.24 -5.36 1.80
CA ILE A 5 -15.45 -3.97 2.20
C ILE A 5 -14.86 -3.73 3.59
N ILE A 6 -15.14 -4.61 4.56
CA ILE A 6 -14.57 -4.54 5.91
C ILE A 6 -13.04 -4.54 5.84
N LEU A 7 -12.45 -5.41 5.02
CA LEU A 7 -11.01 -5.46 4.83
C LEU A 7 -10.46 -4.11 4.33
N TYR A 8 -11.05 -3.52 3.30
CA TYR A 8 -10.59 -2.22 2.79
C TYR A 8 -10.78 -1.08 3.80
N VAL A 9 -11.87 -1.10 4.58
CA VAL A 9 -12.06 -0.15 5.67
C VAL A 9 -10.97 -0.30 6.73
N VAL A 10 -10.61 -1.53 7.11
CA VAL A 10 -9.53 -1.78 8.06
C VAL A 10 -8.18 -1.31 7.51
N ILE A 11 -7.86 -1.62 6.25
CA ILE A 11 -6.62 -1.13 5.61
C ILE A 11 -6.60 0.39 5.60
N PHE A 12 -7.70 1.03 5.21
CA PHE A 12 -7.83 2.48 5.18
C PHE A 12 -7.61 3.10 6.56
N LEU A 13 -8.25 2.56 7.60
CA LEU A 13 -8.10 3.06 8.97
C LEU A 13 -6.67 2.88 9.49
N LEU A 14 -6.04 1.72 9.28
CA LEU A 14 -4.68 1.47 9.74
C LEU A 14 -3.68 2.42 9.08
N VAL A 15 -3.71 2.54 7.76
CA VAL A 15 -2.83 3.45 7.02
C VAL A 15 -3.13 4.90 7.38
N GLY A 16 -4.40 5.27 7.55
CA GLY A 16 -4.84 6.59 7.97
C GLY A 16 -4.33 6.97 9.37
N ILE A 17 -4.44 6.06 10.35
CA ILE A 17 -3.94 6.27 11.72
C ILE A 17 -2.43 6.45 11.72
N VAL A 18 -1.69 5.60 11.00
CA VAL A 18 -0.23 5.74 10.88
C VAL A 18 0.15 7.09 10.24
N THR A 19 -0.58 7.47 9.18
CA THR A 19 -0.39 8.78 8.51
C THR A 19 -0.65 9.93 9.47
N TRP A 20 -1.72 9.87 10.25
CA TRP A 20 -2.08 10.88 11.23
C TRP A 20 -1.03 11.02 12.34
N ILE A 21 -0.58 9.90 12.92
CA ILE A 21 0.45 9.90 13.96
C ILE A 21 1.74 10.55 13.44
N ILE A 22 2.18 10.20 12.23
CA ILE A 22 3.39 10.78 11.63
C ILE A 22 3.19 12.26 11.29
N TYR A 23 1.99 12.64 10.82
CA TYR A 23 1.64 14.03 10.54
C TYR A 23 1.79 14.92 11.80
N GLU A 24 1.29 14.46 12.95
CA GLU A 24 1.36 15.21 14.21
C GLU A 24 2.78 15.20 14.82
N LEU A 25 3.47 14.06 14.81
CA LEU A 25 4.77 13.92 15.47
C LEU A 25 5.93 14.46 14.63
N ILE A 26 6.04 14.04 13.36
CA ILE A 26 7.19 14.32 12.50
C ILE A 26 6.71 14.52 11.04
N PRO A 27 6.03 15.63 10.73
CA PRO A 27 5.40 15.83 9.42
C PRO A 27 6.40 15.87 8.25
N LYS A 28 7.70 16.05 8.54
CA LYS A 28 8.78 15.99 7.52
C LYS A 28 8.99 14.56 6.97
N LEU A 29 8.53 13.53 7.68
CA LEU A 29 8.68 12.12 7.31
C LEU A 29 7.40 11.52 6.71
N LEU A 30 6.39 12.32 6.41
CA LEU A 30 5.14 11.83 5.79
C LEU A 30 5.37 11.10 4.47
N TRP A 31 6.36 11.54 3.68
CA TRP A 31 6.71 10.88 2.42
C TRP A 31 7.28 9.47 2.62
N CYS A 32 7.78 9.13 3.81
CA CYS A 32 8.31 7.80 4.10
C CYS A 32 7.21 6.74 4.14
N ILE A 33 5.96 7.11 4.39
CA ILE A 33 4.82 6.17 4.48
C ILE A 33 4.57 5.47 3.14
N PRO A 34 4.30 6.18 2.03
CA PRO A 34 4.08 5.52 0.74
C PRO A 34 5.34 4.82 0.22
N VAL A 35 6.54 5.31 0.57
CA VAL A 35 7.80 4.64 0.20
C VAL A 35 7.96 3.32 0.95
N ALA A 36 7.69 3.29 2.25
CA ALA A 36 7.73 2.05 3.03
C ALA A 36 6.65 1.06 2.56
N ALA A 37 5.43 1.53 2.30
CA ALA A 37 4.37 0.72 1.73
C ALA A 37 4.80 0.09 0.40
N LEU A 38 5.38 0.88 -0.52
CA LEU A 38 5.89 0.40 -1.80
C LEU A 38 6.98 -0.68 -1.63
N ILE A 39 7.97 -0.43 -0.77
CA ILE A 39 9.10 -1.37 -0.55
C ILE A 39 8.59 -2.69 0.06
N ILE A 40 7.73 -2.62 1.07
CA ILE A 40 7.18 -3.81 1.74
C ILE A 40 6.31 -4.59 0.76
N SER A 41 5.38 -3.93 0.07
CA SER A 41 4.49 -4.55 -0.90
C SER A 41 5.25 -5.16 -2.09
N ALA A 42 6.27 -4.48 -2.61
CA ALA A 42 7.13 -5.04 -3.66
C ALA A 42 7.87 -6.28 -3.16
N SER A 43 8.44 -6.24 -1.94
CA SER A 43 9.13 -7.38 -1.35
C SER A 43 8.21 -8.59 -1.16
N LEU A 44 6.97 -8.36 -0.69
CA LEU A 44 5.95 -9.40 -0.57
C LEU A 44 5.54 -9.95 -1.93
N LEU A 45 5.34 -9.09 -2.93
CA LEU A 45 5.04 -9.51 -4.30
C LEU A 45 6.15 -10.41 -4.88
N PHE A 46 7.43 -10.00 -4.75
CA PHE A 46 8.54 -10.82 -5.23
C PHE A 46 8.63 -12.17 -4.50
N LYS A 47 8.38 -12.18 -3.20
CA LYS A 47 8.33 -13.40 -2.40
C LYS A 47 7.21 -14.32 -2.91
N ASP A 48 6.00 -13.79 -3.10
CA ASP A 48 4.85 -14.56 -3.57
C ASP A 48 5.08 -15.12 -4.97
N ILE A 49 5.57 -14.32 -5.90
CA ILE A 49 5.89 -14.76 -7.25
C ILE A 49 6.92 -15.90 -7.21
N ASN A 50 7.97 -15.75 -6.40
CA ASN A 50 9.01 -16.76 -6.34
C ASN A 50 8.54 -18.09 -5.73
N LEU A 51 7.61 -18.03 -4.76
CA LEU A 51 7.03 -19.20 -4.09
C LEU A 51 5.86 -19.83 -4.84
N SER A 52 5.22 -19.08 -5.74
CA SER A 52 3.98 -19.50 -6.38
C SER A 52 4.17 -20.75 -7.25
N THR A 53 5.15 -20.76 -8.16
CA THR A 53 5.36 -21.85 -9.13
C THR A 53 6.75 -22.49 -9.03
N SER A 54 6.88 -23.71 -9.54
CA SER A 54 8.15 -24.39 -9.80
C SER A 54 8.82 -23.97 -11.11
N GLU A 55 8.26 -22.99 -11.84
CA GLU A 55 8.82 -22.55 -13.13
C GLU A 55 10.27 -22.05 -12.97
N PRO A 56 11.19 -22.43 -13.88
CA PRO A 56 12.62 -22.16 -13.71
C PRO A 56 13.01 -20.71 -13.98
N THR A 57 12.18 -19.94 -14.70
CA THR A 57 12.51 -18.55 -15.10
C THR A 57 11.58 -17.56 -14.42
N PHE A 58 12.15 -16.46 -13.92
CA PHE A 58 11.37 -15.41 -13.25
C PHE A 58 10.28 -14.82 -14.15
N ALA A 59 10.56 -14.64 -15.44
CA ALA A 59 9.60 -14.11 -16.41
C ALA A 59 8.34 -14.98 -16.51
N ARG A 60 8.49 -16.31 -16.54
CA ARG A 60 7.34 -17.23 -16.54
C ARG A 60 6.62 -17.24 -15.20
N LYS A 61 7.36 -17.24 -14.08
CA LYS A 61 6.74 -17.14 -12.74
C LYS A 61 5.84 -15.91 -12.64
N TRP A 62 6.33 -14.77 -13.13
CA TRP A 62 5.60 -13.51 -13.18
C TRP A 62 4.33 -13.64 -14.02
N GLU A 63 4.45 -14.13 -15.25
CA GLU A 63 3.32 -14.32 -16.16
C GLU A 63 2.23 -15.21 -15.55
N PHE A 64 2.62 -16.35 -14.96
CA PHE A 64 1.70 -17.27 -14.30
C PHE A 64 1.05 -16.69 -13.05
N TYR A 65 1.79 -15.93 -12.24
CA TYR A 65 1.26 -15.31 -11.03
C TYR A 65 0.08 -14.36 -11.35
N PHE A 66 0.19 -13.58 -12.42
CA PHE A 66 -0.84 -12.62 -12.83
C PHE A 66 -1.94 -13.20 -13.74
N HIS A 67 -1.68 -14.32 -14.43
CA HIS A 67 -2.71 -15.00 -15.23
C HIS A 67 -3.64 -15.91 -14.42
N ASN A 68 -3.16 -16.45 -13.30
CA ASN A 68 -3.96 -17.28 -12.41
C ASN A 68 -4.48 -16.47 -11.21
N ASP A 69 -5.44 -17.04 -10.48
CA ASP A 69 -6.01 -16.48 -9.24
C ASP A 69 -4.98 -16.29 -8.10
N TRP A 70 -3.71 -16.58 -8.36
CA TRP A 70 -2.61 -16.51 -7.42
C TRP A 70 -2.20 -15.06 -7.09
N SER A 71 -2.58 -14.12 -7.96
CA SER A 71 -2.43 -12.67 -7.76
C SER A 71 -3.45 -12.05 -6.80
N MET A 72 -4.31 -12.85 -6.18
CA MET A 72 -5.32 -12.36 -5.23
C MET A 72 -4.71 -11.55 -4.08
N GLY A 73 -3.55 -11.94 -3.55
CA GLY A 73 -2.84 -11.18 -2.52
C GLY A 73 -2.42 -9.78 -2.97
N PHE A 74 -1.95 -9.66 -4.21
CA PHE A 74 -1.58 -8.38 -4.82
C PHE A 74 -2.78 -7.43 -4.93
N TYR A 75 -3.90 -7.93 -5.46
CA TYR A 75 -5.08 -7.09 -5.66
C TYR A 75 -5.84 -6.76 -4.38
N LEU A 76 -5.85 -7.66 -3.39
CA LEU A 76 -6.60 -7.46 -2.14
C LEU A 76 -5.82 -6.71 -1.06
N PHE A 77 -4.48 -6.82 -1.04
CA PHE A 77 -3.67 -6.23 0.02
C PHE A 77 -2.64 -5.26 -0.53
N TYR A 78 -1.73 -5.71 -1.39
CA TYR A 78 -0.52 -4.95 -1.71
C TYR A 78 -0.86 -3.66 -2.46
N LEU A 79 -1.65 -3.75 -3.52
CA LEU A 79 -2.05 -2.59 -4.32
C LEU A 79 -2.93 -1.61 -3.51
N PRO A 80 -3.98 -2.06 -2.79
CA PRO A 80 -4.78 -1.18 -1.92
C PRO A 80 -3.97 -0.44 -0.86
N ILE A 81 -3.02 -1.11 -0.18
CA ILE A 81 -2.15 -0.47 0.82
C ILE A 81 -1.33 0.66 0.18
N ILE A 82 -0.72 0.40 -0.98
CA ILE A 82 0.05 1.43 -1.71
C ILE A 82 -0.86 2.61 -2.08
N VAL A 83 -1.99 2.36 -2.73
CA VAL A 83 -2.89 3.41 -3.21
C VAL A 83 -3.40 4.26 -2.04
N ILE A 84 -3.89 3.63 -0.98
CA ILE A 84 -4.39 4.32 0.21
C ILE A 84 -3.26 5.15 0.84
N SER A 85 -2.06 4.59 0.99
CA SER A 85 -0.92 5.30 1.60
C SER A 85 -0.53 6.57 0.85
N VAL A 86 -0.59 6.54 -0.49
CA VAL A 86 -0.34 7.72 -1.32
C VAL A 86 -1.45 8.75 -1.11
N LEU A 87 -2.72 8.33 -1.18
CA LEU A 87 -3.87 9.22 -1.02
C LEU A 87 -3.91 9.91 0.34
N THR A 88 -3.72 9.15 1.44
CA THR A 88 -3.72 9.73 2.80
C THR A 88 -2.57 10.69 3.00
N THR A 89 -1.40 10.38 2.44
CA THR A 89 -0.21 11.25 2.51
C THR A 89 -0.42 12.54 1.74
N VAL A 90 -0.96 12.47 0.51
CA VAL A 90 -1.30 13.66 -0.29
C VAL A 90 -2.33 14.51 0.45
N PHE A 91 -3.36 13.91 1.00
CA PHE A 91 -4.39 14.62 1.78
C PHE A 91 -3.78 15.33 3.01
N ALA A 92 -2.88 14.67 3.74
CA ALA A 92 -2.18 15.27 4.87
C ALA A 92 -1.32 16.47 4.46
N TYR A 93 -0.62 16.41 3.32
CA TYR A 93 0.13 17.55 2.78
C TYR A 93 -0.77 18.71 2.37
N LEU A 94 -1.91 18.43 1.74
CA LEU A 94 -2.90 19.44 1.36
C LEU A 94 -3.46 20.15 2.60
N LEU A 95 -3.84 19.39 3.64
CA LEU A 95 -4.31 19.95 4.91
C LEU A 95 -3.25 20.86 5.54
N LYS A 96 -1.99 20.42 5.55
CA LYS A 96 -0.87 21.24 6.04
C LYS A 96 -0.74 22.55 5.29
N HIS A 97 -0.85 22.50 3.96
CA HIS A 97 -0.73 23.68 3.11
C HIS A 97 -1.87 24.67 3.35
N VAL A 98 -3.11 24.19 3.47
CA VAL A 98 -4.28 25.03 3.75
C VAL A 98 -4.17 25.68 5.13
N ARG A 99 -3.78 24.92 6.16
CA ARG A 99 -3.60 25.45 7.52
C ARG A 99 -2.53 26.54 7.57
N SER A 100 -1.37 26.30 6.96
CA SER A 100 -0.28 27.28 6.89
C SER A 100 -0.62 28.57 6.12
N LYS A 101 -1.66 28.57 5.29
CA LYS A 101 -2.12 29.75 4.55
C LYS A 101 -3.23 30.52 5.28
N SER A 102 -3.88 29.87 6.25
CA SER A 102 -4.93 30.47 7.07
C SER A 102 -4.39 31.17 8.32
N ASP A 103 -3.15 30.87 8.72
CA ASP A 103 -2.36 31.56 9.74
C ASP A 103 -1.51 32.67 9.10
#